data_AF-A0A6J6E140-F1
#
_entry.id   AF-A0A6J6E140-F1
#
_cell.length_a   1.000
_cell.length_b   1.000
_cell.length_c   1.000
_cell.angle_alpha   90.00
_cell.angle_beta   90.00
_cell.angle_gamma   90.00
#
_symmetry.space_group_name_H-M   'P 1'
#
loop_
_entity.id
_entity.type
_entity.pdbx_description
1 polymer ?
#
loop_
_entity_poly.entity_id
_entity_poly.type
_entity_poly.pdbx_seq_one_letter_code
_entity_poly.pdbx_strand_id
1 'polypeptide(L)'
;MSSESVAAEPSPEVEKTRLMYECLGSLGLDVHKDNLFSISIDRSHLEDLSHLDSLRTFVPQLKKYYSSDMLTCLHSNNASKQKNPVINAIRQLLKCNYYKLKPVVVCDGYDKATGRKKTRRTYVIRNLE
;
A
#
# COMPACT_ATOMS: atom_id res chain seq x y z
N MET A 1 -27.41 4.60 -37.98
CA MET A 1 -27.10 3.30 -37.36
C MET A 1 -25.70 3.44 -36.80
N SER A 2 -25.63 3.72 -35.50
CA SER A 2 -25.12 2.76 -34.51
C SER A 2 -23.59 2.74 -34.58
N SER A 3 -22.86 3.24 -33.60
CA SER A 3 -22.96 2.81 -32.21
C SER A 3 -22.30 3.83 -31.29
N GLU A 4 -23.08 4.38 -30.36
CA GLU A 4 -22.54 4.91 -29.11
C GLU A 4 -21.76 3.80 -28.42
N SER A 5 -20.45 4.00 -28.28
CA SER A 5 -19.65 3.29 -27.30
C SER A 5 -20.12 3.77 -25.93
N VAL A 6 -21.14 3.09 -25.40
CA VAL A 6 -21.52 3.20 -24.00
C VAL A 6 -20.27 2.82 -23.22
N ALA A 7 -19.57 3.83 -22.70
CA ALA A 7 -18.51 3.65 -21.73
C ALA A 7 -19.17 2.96 -20.55
N ALA A 8 -19.01 1.64 -20.47
CA ALA A 8 -19.45 0.87 -19.33
C ALA A 8 -18.77 1.49 -18.12
N GLU A 9 -19.56 2.10 -17.24
CA GLU A 9 -19.14 2.53 -15.92
C GLU A 9 -18.26 1.41 -15.35
N PRO A 10 -16.96 1.65 -15.08
CA PRO A 10 -16.06 0.61 -14.65
C PRO A 10 -16.64 -0.03 -13.40
N SER A 11 -16.69 -1.36 -13.36
CA SER A 11 -17.13 -2.11 -12.18
C SER A 11 -16.46 -1.53 -10.92
N PRO A 12 -17.17 -1.40 -9.78
CA PRO A 12 -16.61 -0.84 -8.54
C PRO A 12 -15.28 -1.49 -8.12
N GLU A 13 -15.04 -2.73 -8.53
CA GLU A 13 -13.80 -3.47 -8.28
C GLU A 13 -12.61 -2.98 -9.12
N VAL A 14 -12.85 -2.55 -10.36
CA VAL A 14 -11.82 -2.01 -11.25
C VAL A 14 -11.30 -0.70 -10.70
N GLU A 15 -12.22 0.16 -10.22
CA GLU A 15 -11.84 1.47 -9.67
C GLU A 15 -11.11 1.35 -8.33
N LYS A 16 -11.52 0.40 -7.47
CA LYS A 16 -10.76 0.04 -6.25
C LYS A 16 -9.32 -0.36 -6.58
N THR A 17 -9.17 -1.25 -7.57
CA THR A 17 -7.87 -1.75 -7.98
C THR A 17 -7.01 -0.62 -8.57
N ARG A 18 -7.61 0.27 -9.37
CA ARG A 18 -6.93 1.45 -9.91
C ARG A 18 -6.44 2.38 -8.80
N LEU A 19 -7.30 2.75 -7.86
CA LEU A 19 -6.94 3.60 -6.72
C LEU A 19 -5.82 2.99 -5.88
N MET A 20 -5.80 1.65 -5.73
CA MET A 20 -4.70 0.97 -5.07
C MET A 20 -3.36 1.22 -5.77
N TYR A 21 -3.31 1.08 -7.10
CA TYR A 21 -2.09 1.34 -7.87
C TYR A 21 -1.67 2.80 -7.80
N GLU A 22 -2.61 3.76 -7.88
CA GLU A 22 -2.31 5.18 -7.74
C GLU A 22 -1.75 5.52 -6.35
N CYS A 23 -2.34 4.98 -5.28
CA CYS A 23 -1.82 5.12 -3.92
C CYS A 23 -0.40 4.55 -3.79
N LEU A 24 -0.14 3.36 -4.35
CA LEU A 24 1.19 2.75 -4.29
C LEU A 24 2.21 3.55 -5.12
N GLY A 25 1.80 4.05 -6.29
CA GLY A 25 2.61 4.94 -7.12
C GLY A 25 2.97 6.25 -6.42
N SER A 26 2.07 6.79 -5.59
CA SER A 26 2.34 8.00 -4.79
C SER A 26 3.46 7.82 -3.76
N LEU A 27 3.79 6.57 -3.41
CA LEU A 27 4.94 6.24 -2.55
C LEU A 27 6.27 6.27 -3.32
N GLY A 28 6.27 6.56 -4.63
CA GLY A 28 7.46 6.45 -5.47
C GLY A 28 7.80 5.00 -5.85
N LEU A 29 6.84 4.09 -5.72
CA LEU A 29 6.99 2.69 -6.11
C LEU A 29 6.53 2.52 -7.55
N ASP A 30 7.37 1.88 -8.37
CA ASP A 30 7.01 1.51 -9.74
C ASP A 30 6.09 0.27 -9.72
N VAL A 31 4.79 0.49 -9.56
CA VAL A 31 3.82 -0.60 -9.38
C VAL A 31 3.02 -0.82 -10.65
N HIS A 32 3.20 -2.01 -11.22
CA HIS A 32 2.43 -2.51 -12.35
C HIS A 32 1.78 -3.86 -12.01
N LYS A 33 0.75 -4.23 -12.78
CA LYS A 33 0.04 -5.50 -12.61
C LYS A 33 0.99 -6.71 -12.67
N ASP A 34 2.01 -6.65 -13.53
CA ASP A 34 2.97 -7.74 -13.73
C ASP A 34 4.09 -7.75 -12.67
N ASN A 35 4.36 -6.60 -12.04
CA ASN A 35 5.42 -6.41 -11.05
C ASN A 35 4.92 -6.55 -9.60
N LEU A 36 3.61 -6.53 -9.36
CA LEU A 36 3.05 -6.39 -8.01
C LEU A 36 3.68 -7.31 -6.94
N PHE A 37 3.93 -8.58 -7.28
CA PHE A 37 4.53 -9.57 -6.36
C PHE A 37 6.06 -9.54 -6.26
N SER A 38 6.73 -8.87 -7.21
CA SER A 38 8.18 -8.71 -7.25
C SER A 38 8.65 -7.50 -6.45
N ILE A 39 7.72 -6.60 -6.08
CA ILE A 39 8.02 -5.42 -5.29
C ILE A 39 8.38 -5.80 -3.86
N SER A 40 9.55 -5.33 -3.43
CA SER A 40 9.99 -5.35 -2.04
C SER A 40 10.18 -3.92 -1.55
N ILE A 41 9.50 -3.56 -0.46
CA ILE A 41 9.55 -2.23 0.13
C ILE A 41 10.27 -2.30 1.46
N ASP A 42 11.30 -1.49 1.64
CA ASP A 42 11.98 -1.40 2.92
C ASP A 42 11.07 -0.81 4.00
N ARG A 43 11.16 -1.34 5.22
CA ARG A 43 10.38 -0.79 6.34
C ARG A 43 10.67 0.68 6.59
N SER A 44 11.93 1.09 6.48
CA SER A 44 12.35 2.49 6.66
C SER A 44 11.65 3.43 5.69
N HIS A 45 11.46 2.98 4.44
CA HIS A 45 10.71 3.73 3.44
C HIS A 45 9.24 3.90 3.85
N LEU A 46 8.61 2.88 4.43
CA LEU A 46 7.22 2.97 4.91
C LEU A 46 7.06 3.65 6.28
N GLU A 47 8.15 3.99 6.95
CA GLU A 47 8.15 4.76 8.20
C GLU A 47 8.24 6.26 7.94
N ASP A 48 8.56 6.68 6.72
CA ASP A 48 8.57 8.08 6.35
C ASP A 48 7.14 8.65 6.35
N LEU A 49 6.95 9.70 7.15
CA LEU A 49 5.68 10.41 7.28
C LEU A 49 5.37 11.26 6.04
N SER A 50 6.34 11.57 5.18
CA SER A 50 6.11 12.28 3.93
C SER A 50 5.08 11.56 3.05
N HIS A 51 5.14 10.22 3.02
CA HIS A 51 4.20 9.37 2.31
C HIS A 51 2.78 9.38 2.89
N LEU A 52 2.65 9.70 4.17
CA LEU A 52 1.33 9.75 4.82
C LEU A 52 0.49 10.89 4.26
N ASP A 53 1.12 12.04 3.97
CA ASP A 53 0.43 13.20 3.43
C ASP A 53 -0.04 12.95 1.99
N SER A 54 0.77 12.25 1.17
CA SER A 54 0.34 11.76 -0.15
C SER A 54 -0.85 10.80 -0.02
N LEU A 55 -0.81 9.83 0.90
CA LEU A 55 -1.95 8.91 1.09
C LEU A 55 -3.21 9.63 1.58
N ARG A 56 -3.07 10.71 2.36
CA ARG A 56 -4.19 11.53 2.84
C ARG A 56 -4.95 12.22 1.73
N THR A 57 -4.29 12.62 0.64
CA THR A 57 -4.98 13.23 -0.51
C THR A 57 -5.92 12.25 -1.20
N PHE A 58 -5.65 10.94 -1.13
CA PHE A 58 -6.52 9.90 -1.68
C PHE A 58 -7.66 9.49 -0.74
N VAL A 59 -7.61 9.83 0.54
CA VAL A 59 -8.66 9.49 1.53
C VAL A 59 -10.08 9.81 1.05
N PRO A 60 -10.38 10.99 0.47
CA PRO A 60 -11.72 11.31 -0.01
C PRO A 60 -12.19 10.38 -1.14
N GLN A 61 -11.29 9.95 -2.02
CA GLN A 61 -11.59 9.03 -3.12
C GLN A 61 -11.76 7.60 -2.59
N LEU A 62 -10.88 7.17 -1.68
CA LEU A 62 -10.96 5.87 -1.04
C LEU A 62 -12.29 5.70 -0.27
N LYS A 63 -12.77 6.74 0.42
CA LYS A 63 -14.07 6.70 1.13
C LYS A 63 -15.28 6.48 0.21
N LYS A 64 -15.17 6.75 -1.09
CA LYS A 64 -16.27 6.51 -2.05
C LYS A 64 -16.44 5.02 -2.35
N TYR A 65 -15.34 4.27 -2.41
CA TYR A 65 -15.34 2.88 -2.84
C TYR A 65 -15.12 1.89 -1.70
N TYR A 66 -14.52 2.34 -0.59
CA TYR A 66 -14.23 1.51 0.56
C TYR A 66 -15.01 1.96 1.79
N SER A 67 -15.51 1.00 2.56
CA SER A 67 -16.18 1.28 3.84
C SER A 67 -15.20 1.87 4.85
N SER A 68 -15.65 2.89 5.58
CA SER A 68 -14.88 3.53 6.64
C SER A 68 -14.50 2.55 7.76
N ASP A 69 -15.30 1.50 7.97
CA ASP A 69 -15.02 0.46 8.98
C ASP A 69 -13.82 -0.43 8.59
N MET A 70 -13.54 -0.55 7.29
CA MET A 70 -12.45 -1.40 6.78
C MET A 70 -11.10 -0.68 6.72
N LEU A 71 -11.08 0.63 6.46
CA LEU A 71 -9.86 1.43 6.40
C LEU A 71 -9.78 2.40 7.56
N THR A 72 -9.31 1.91 8.70
CA THR A 72 -9.03 2.76 9.85
C THR A 72 -7.95 3.82 9.56
N CYS A 73 -7.16 3.66 8.50
CA CYS A 73 -6.27 4.71 8.01
C CYS A 73 -7.01 5.97 7.48
N LEU A 74 -8.31 5.92 7.19
CA LEU A 74 -9.08 7.07 6.71
C LEU A 74 -9.58 7.99 7.84
N HIS A 75 -9.34 7.61 9.10
CA HIS A 75 -9.68 8.45 10.25
C HIS A 75 -8.64 9.56 10.45
N SER A 76 -9.12 10.76 10.77
CA SER A 76 -8.29 11.94 11.07
C SER A 76 -7.29 11.69 12.20
N ASN A 77 -7.63 10.81 13.14
CA ASN A 77 -6.81 10.49 14.31
C ASN A 77 -5.81 9.34 14.07
N ASN A 78 -5.66 8.82 12.84
CA ASN A 78 -4.77 7.66 12.61
C ASN A 78 -3.31 8.00 12.97
N ALA A 79 -2.88 9.23 12.65
CA ALA A 79 -1.46 9.58 12.67
C ALA A 79 -0.92 9.73 14.09
N SER A 80 -1.80 10.10 15.04
CA SER A 80 -1.45 10.23 16.45
C SER A 80 -1.61 8.93 17.24
N LYS A 81 -2.45 8.00 16.76
CA LYS A 81 -2.73 6.73 17.46
C LYS A 81 -1.89 5.56 16.99
N GLN A 82 -1.44 5.56 15.73
CA GLN A 82 -0.74 4.43 15.14
C GLN A 82 0.75 4.72 15.02
N LYS A 83 1.58 3.80 15.53
CA LYS A 83 3.05 3.90 15.43
C LYS A 83 3.53 3.93 13.97
N ASN A 84 2.86 3.16 13.09
CA ASN A 84 3.21 3.01 11.68
C ASN A 84 1.97 3.20 10.78
N PRO A 85 1.51 4.44 10.57
CA PRO A 85 0.24 4.72 9.90
C PRO A 85 0.26 4.35 8.40
N VAL A 86 1.37 4.61 7.70
CA VAL A 86 1.57 4.30 6.28
C VAL A 86 1.53 2.80 6.03
N ILE A 87 2.26 2.01 6.84
CA ILE A 87 2.24 0.53 6.76
C ILE A 87 0.82 0.00 6.96
N ASN A 88 0.10 0.54 7.95
CA ASN A 88 -1.27 0.10 8.20
C ASN A 88 -2.21 0.45 7.04
N ALA A 89 -2.07 1.65 6.46
CA ALA A 89 -2.84 2.08 5.30
C ALA A 89 -2.63 1.15 4.11
N ILE A 90 -1.37 0.87 3.73
CA ILE A 90 -1.03 -0.03 2.64
C ILE A 90 -1.55 -1.44 2.91
N ARG A 91 -1.38 -1.94 4.14
CA ARG A 91 -1.88 -3.26 4.53
C ARG A 91 -3.39 -3.38 4.38
N GLN A 92 -4.13 -2.35 4.79
CA GLN A 92 -5.59 -2.32 4.66
C GLN A 92 -6.01 -2.22 3.19
N LEU A 93 -5.37 -1.34 2.43
CA LEU A 93 -5.62 -1.15 1.01
C LEU A 93 -5.38 -2.44 0.21
N LEU A 94 -4.25 -3.12 0.44
CA LEU A 94 -3.96 -4.42 -0.16
C LEU A 94 -4.99 -5.46 0.25
N LYS A 95 -5.36 -5.53 1.53
CA LYS A 95 -6.35 -6.50 2.03
C LYS A 95 -7.72 -6.32 1.36
N CYS A 96 -8.16 -5.09 1.13
CA CYS A 96 -9.41 -4.81 0.44
C CYS A 96 -9.40 -5.21 -1.04
N ASN A 97 -8.20 -5.39 -1.63
CA ASN A 97 -8.01 -5.87 -3.00
C ASN A 97 -7.52 -7.33 -3.03
N TYR A 98 -7.75 -8.12 -1.98
CA TYR A 98 -7.36 -9.53 -1.88
C TYR A 98 -5.84 -9.79 -1.94
N TYR A 99 -5.04 -8.81 -1.50
CA TYR A 99 -3.60 -8.94 -1.32
C TYR A 99 -3.20 -8.82 0.16
N LYS A 100 -2.03 -9.35 0.51
CA LYS A 100 -1.43 -9.25 1.84
C LYS A 100 -0.02 -8.67 1.77
N LEU A 101 0.28 -7.77 2.69
CA LEU A 101 1.63 -7.25 2.91
C LEU A 101 2.35 -8.17 3.90
N LYS A 102 3.31 -8.97 3.42
CA LYS A 102 4.06 -9.93 4.24
C LYS A 102 5.42 -9.34 4.63
N PRO A 103 5.78 -9.28 5.93
CA PRO A 103 7.12 -8.91 6.35
C PRO A 103 8.11 -10.03 6.05
N VAL A 104 9.28 -9.67 5.54
CA VAL A 104 10.42 -10.56 5.29
C VAL A 104 11.64 -9.97 6.00
N VAL A 105 12.43 -10.82 6.64
CA VAL A 105 13.69 -10.41 7.28
C VAL A 105 14.84 -10.81 6.38
N VAL A 106 15.61 -9.82 5.96
CA VAL A 106 16.77 -9.99 5.08
C VAL A 106 18.04 -9.78 5.90
N CYS A 107 19.05 -10.62 5.65
CA CYS A 107 20.38 -10.47 6.22
C CYS A 107 21.15 -9.42 5.42
N ASP A 108 21.53 -8.32 6.07
CA ASP A 108 22.26 -7.19 5.47
C ASP A 108 23.76 -7.23 5.82
N GLY A 109 24.27 -8.45 6.01
CA GLY A 109 25.65 -8.72 6.40
C GLY A 109 25.91 -8.60 7.91
N TYR A 110 27.14 -8.27 8.26
CA TYR A 110 27.60 -8.16 9.64
C TYR A 110 28.20 -6.77 9.88
N ASP A 111 27.96 -6.24 11.06
CA ASP A 111 28.59 -5.04 11.52
C ASP A 111 30.10 -5.26 11.68
N LYS A 112 30.91 -4.53 10.91
CA LYS A 112 32.37 -4.72 10.89
C LYS A 112 33.05 -4.36 12.21
N ALA A 113 32.44 -3.49 13.03
CA ALA A 113 33.01 -3.05 14.29
C ALA A 113 32.60 -3.95 15.46
N THR A 114 31.38 -4.49 15.43
CA THR A 114 30.81 -5.27 16.56
C THR A 114 30.63 -6.77 16.27
N GLY A 115 30.81 -7.20 15.02
CA GLY A 115 30.57 -8.57 14.57
C GLY A 115 29.10 -8.99 14.57
N ARG A 116 28.16 -8.08 14.89
CA ARG A 116 26.73 -8.39 15.02
C ARG A 116 26.07 -8.50 13.65
N LYS A 117 25.22 -9.50 13.45
CA LYS A 117 24.43 -9.67 12.22
C LYS A 117 23.48 -8.49 12.03
N LYS A 118 23.60 -7.78 10.91
CA LYS A 118 22.65 -6.75 10.51
C LYS A 118 21.47 -7.43 9.83
N THR A 119 20.27 -7.17 10.36
CA THR A 119 19.03 -7.65 9.74
C THR A 119 18.18 -6.44 9.39
N ARG A 120 17.64 -6.43 8.18
CA ARG A 120 16.67 -5.44 7.72
C ARG A 120 15.34 -6.12 7.52
N ARG A 121 14.26 -5.41 7.85
CA ARG A 121 12.90 -5.88 7.58
C ARG A 121 12.39 -5.19 6.31
N THR A 122 11.97 -6.00 5.36
CA THR A 122 11.32 -5.57 4.13
C THR A 122 9.90 -6.11 4.10
N TYR A 123 9.07 -5.56 3.23
CA TYR A 123 7.70 -5.99 3.01
C TYR A 123 7.53 -6.40 1.55
N VAL A 124 6.88 -7.54 1.33
CA VAL A 124 6.54 -8.03 -0.01
C VAL A 124 5.03 -8.21 -0.13
N ILE A 125 4.50 -7.99 -1.31
CA ILE A 125 3.07 -8.17 -1.60
C ILE A 125 2.85 -9.62 -2.04
N ARG A 126 1.79 -10.26 -1.53
CA ARG A 126 1.38 -11.63 -1.85
C ARG A 126 -0.14 -11.71 -1.96
N ASN A 127 -0.68 -12.78 -2.52
CA ASN A 127 -2.12 -13.03 -2.50
C ASN A 127 -2.62 -13.29 -1.07
N LEU A 128 -3.82 -12.79 -0.77
CA LEU A 128 -4.56 -13.13 0.42
C LEU A 128 -5.14 -14.54 0.23
N GLU A 129 -4.32 -15.55 0.52
CA GLU A 129 -4.75 -16.96 0.66
C GLU A 129 -5.96 -17.11 1.58
#